data_AF-A0A970W5B2-F1
#
_entry.id   AF-A0A970W5B2-F1
#
_cell.length_a   1.000
_cell.length_b   1.000
_cell.length_c   1.000
_cell.angle_alpha   90.00
_cell.angle_beta   90.00
_cell.angle_gamma   90.00
#
_symmetry.space_group_name_H-M   'P 1'
#
loop_
_entity.id
_entity.type
_entity.pdbx_description
1 polymer ?
#
loop_
_entity_poly.entity_id
_entity_poly.type
_entity_poly.pdbx_seq_one_letter_code
_entity_poly.pdbx_strand_id
1 'polypeptide(L)'
;MVPTEWERQPGEPSRWYDRFVRYYLRAEGERTLLGAYRRWLSVERPETARKSPITGAPGSWKKHFEEWRWKERAEEYDVELRRLDGVQWEKHRKEVRDRSWNASGRLWDKVNAMLAFPVSEQQVEQDGQSITISPARWTFRDAASVAETADRLGRLAVGLPTEYTEAKVEGEVEVTHEGGGKTPWWEVLDEAGLDAAIGRVERADVPPQDTGDDDDDWDEAAPPVPGAQASDDGPSSDDEGEE
;
A
#
# COMPACT_ATOMS: atom_id res chain seq x y z
N MET A 1 31.99 -16.92 -3.29
CA MET A 1 30.88 -16.20 -2.63
C MET A 1 31.51 -15.38 -1.54
N VAL A 2 31.34 -14.06 -1.58
CA VAL A 2 31.71 -13.19 -0.46
C VAL A 2 30.69 -13.49 0.64
N PRO A 3 31.11 -13.92 1.84
CA PRO A 3 30.20 -14.07 2.97
C PRO A 3 29.41 -12.76 3.14
N THR A 4 28.09 -12.84 3.25
CA THR A 4 27.29 -11.63 3.54
C THR A 4 27.77 -11.03 4.88
N GLU A 5 27.79 -9.71 5.02
CA GLU A 5 28.53 -9.07 6.14
C GLU A 5 28.00 -9.48 7.53
N TRP A 6 26.73 -9.87 7.62
CA TRP A 6 26.11 -10.40 8.83
C TRP A 6 26.46 -11.88 9.13
N GLU A 7 27.16 -12.60 8.25
CA GLU A 7 27.67 -13.95 8.50
C GLU A 7 28.84 -13.97 9.49
N ARG A 8 29.15 -15.17 10.01
CA ARG A 8 30.25 -15.40 10.96
C ARG A 8 31.58 -14.95 10.37
N GLN A 9 32.27 -14.07 11.07
CA GLN A 9 33.53 -13.50 10.60
C GLN A 9 34.70 -14.51 10.73
N PRO A 10 35.74 -14.41 9.87
CA PRO A 10 36.93 -15.23 10.01
C PRO A 10 37.56 -15.07 11.40
N GLY A 11 37.72 -16.17 12.13
CA GLY A 11 38.25 -16.16 13.49
C GLY A 11 37.22 -15.90 14.59
N GLU A 12 35.97 -15.55 14.25
CA GLU A 12 34.90 -15.36 15.23
C GLU A 12 34.55 -16.71 15.88
N PRO A 13 34.65 -16.85 17.20
CA PRO A 13 34.23 -18.09 17.87
C PRO A 13 32.72 -18.29 17.71
N SER A 14 32.27 -19.51 17.40
CA SER A 14 30.85 -19.81 17.13
C SER A 14 29.91 -19.37 18.26
N ARG A 15 30.36 -19.43 19.52
CA ARG A 15 29.59 -18.97 20.68
C ARG A 15 29.27 -17.47 20.67
N TRP A 16 30.13 -16.65 20.07
CA TRP A 16 29.94 -15.20 19.99
C TRP A 16 29.06 -14.85 18.81
N TYR A 17 29.27 -15.52 17.68
CA TYR A 17 28.36 -15.42 16.54
C TYR A 17 26.92 -15.83 16.89
N ASP A 18 26.74 -16.93 17.63
CA ASP A 18 25.41 -17.36 18.08
C ASP A 18 24.75 -16.30 18.97
N ARG A 19 25.53 -15.65 19.86
CA ARG A 19 25.02 -14.56 20.70
C ARG A 19 24.65 -13.32 19.90
N PHE A 20 25.45 -12.96 18.90
CA PHE A 20 25.15 -11.89 17.96
C PHE A 20 23.80 -12.13 17.30
N VAL A 21 23.62 -13.29 16.66
CA VAL A 21 22.38 -13.61 15.93
C VAL A 21 21.17 -13.68 16.86
N ARG A 22 21.27 -14.38 17.99
CA ARG A 22 20.11 -14.64 18.86
C ARG A 22 19.70 -13.45 19.70
N TYR A 23 20.66 -12.71 20.26
CA TYR A 23 20.34 -11.70 21.29
C TYR A 23 20.57 -10.26 20.85
N TYR A 24 21.34 -10.03 19.78
CA TYR A 24 21.57 -8.69 19.25
C TYR A 24 20.80 -8.45 17.95
N LEU A 25 21.05 -9.26 16.92
CA LEU A 25 20.48 -9.07 15.58
C LEU A 25 18.95 -9.16 15.56
N ARG A 26 18.40 -10.18 16.23
CA ARG A 26 16.94 -10.45 16.32
C ARG A 26 16.24 -9.71 17.47
N ALA A 27 16.84 -8.68 18.02
CA ALA A 27 16.20 -7.90 19.07
C ALA A 27 15.01 -7.11 18.50
N GLU A 28 13.89 -7.15 19.20
CA GLU A 28 12.77 -6.23 18.96
C GLU A 28 13.12 -4.84 19.51
N GLY A 29 12.98 -3.80 18.67
CA GLY A 29 13.31 -2.41 19.01
C GLY A 29 14.81 -2.07 18.96
N GLU A 30 15.23 -1.07 19.74
CA GLU A 30 16.61 -0.55 19.70
C GLU A 30 17.68 -1.60 20.07
N ARG A 31 18.63 -1.81 19.16
CA ARG A 31 19.73 -2.77 19.34
C ARG A 31 20.86 -2.19 20.19
N THR A 32 20.74 -2.35 21.51
CA THR A 32 21.80 -1.98 22.45
C THR A 32 22.61 -3.19 22.94
N LEU A 33 23.92 -3.02 23.15
CA LEU A 33 24.80 -4.06 23.71
C LEU A 33 24.31 -4.52 25.10
N LEU A 34 23.87 -3.58 25.93
CA LEU A 34 23.33 -3.89 27.25
C LEU A 34 22.02 -4.69 27.15
N GLY A 35 21.15 -4.35 26.17
CA GLY A 35 19.95 -5.12 25.88
C GLY A 35 20.26 -6.56 25.48
N ALA A 36 21.22 -6.77 24.58
CA ALA A 36 21.63 -8.12 24.17
C ALA A 36 22.22 -8.94 25.33
N TYR A 37 23.04 -8.31 26.18
CA TYR A 37 23.58 -8.98 27.36
C TYR A 37 22.48 -9.36 28.36
N ARG A 38 21.51 -8.47 28.61
CA ARG A 38 20.36 -8.75 29.49
C ARG A 38 19.50 -9.90 28.95
N ARG A 39 19.23 -9.94 27.65
CA ARG A 39 18.51 -11.04 26.98
C ARG A 39 19.28 -12.36 27.05
N TRP A 40 20.59 -12.34 26.84
CA TRP A 40 21.42 -13.54 27.04
C TRP A 40 21.37 -14.01 28.49
N LEU A 41 21.48 -13.11 29.48
CA LEU A 41 21.41 -13.46 30.89
C LEU A 41 20.05 -14.04 31.28
N SER A 42 18.94 -13.49 30.80
CA SER A 42 17.60 -13.99 31.15
C SER A 42 17.37 -15.41 30.65
N VAL A 43 17.94 -15.77 29.49
CA VAL A 43 17.81 -17.10 28.89
C VAL A 43 18.83 -18.09 29.46
N GLU A 44 20.11 -17.74 29.44
CA GLU A 44 21.20 -18.69 29.73
C GLU A 44 21.59 -18.73 31.20
N ARG A 45 21.28 -17.67 31.97
CA ARG A 45 21.67 -17.53 33.39
C ARG A 45 20.58 -16.83 34.21
N PRO A 46 19.35 -17.38 34.25
CA PRO A 46 18.20 -16.71 34.87
C PRO A 46 18.42 -16.38 36.36
N GLU A 47 19.17 -17.22 37.09
CA GLU A 47 19.51 -16.96 38.49
C GLU A 47 20.36 -15.71 38.67
N THR A 48 21.25 -15.41 37.71
CA THR A 48 22.11 -14.23 37.76
C THR A 48 21.32 -12.98 37.36
N ALA A 49 20.40 -13.11 36.40
CA ALA A 49 19.53 -12.02 35.98
C ALA A 49 18.64 -11.48 37.11
N ARG A 50 18.23 -12.35 38.05
CA ARG A 50 17.36 -11.98 39.18
C ARG A 50 18.07 -11.29 40.35
N LYS A 51 19.38 -11.48 40.49
CA LYS A 51 20.11 -11.12 41.74
C LYS A 51 20.44 -9.64 41.88
N SER A 52 20.55 -8.88 40.79
CA SER A 52 20.88 -7.44 40.87
C SER A 52 20.55 -6.70 39.57
N PRO A 53 20.23 -5.39 39.65
CA PRO A 53 20.07 -4.55 38.46
C PRO A 53 21.39 -4.45 37.70
N ILE A 54 21.38 -4.93 36.45
CA ILE A 54 22.56 -4.89 35.57
C ILE A 54 22.67 -3.49 34.98
N THR A 55 23.66 -2.73 35.43
CA THR A 55 23.91 -1.35 34.98
C THR A 55 24.76 -1.26 33.71
N GLY A 56 25.49 -2.33 33.35
CA GLY A 56 26.36 -2.33 32.17
C GLY A 56 26.75 -3.74 31.70
N ALA A 57 27.16 -3.81 30.43
CA ALA A 57 27.67 -5.06 29.84
C ALA A 57 29.11 -5.34 30.31
N PRO A 58 29.49 -6.61 30.54
CA PRO A 58 30.86 -6.98 30.91
C PRO A 58 31.90 -6.56 29.87
N GLY A 59 33.14 -6.34 30.29
CA GLY A 59 34.22 -5.94 29.39
C GLY A 59 34.50 -6.94 28.26
N SER A 60 34.31 -8.24 28.49
CA SER A 60 34.43 -9.26 27.44
C SER A 60 33.36 -9.13 26.34
N TRP A 61 32.14 -8.72 26.70
CA TRP A 61 31.09 -8.44 25.74
C TRP A 61 31.40 -7.18 24.93
N LYS A 62 31.86 -6.10 25.59
CA LYS A 62 32.28 -4.87 24.90
C LYS A 62 33.39 -5.13 23.89
N LYS A 63 34.44 -5.84 24.32
CA LYS A 63 35.57 -6.21 23.45
C LYS A 63 35.10 -6.95 22.19
N HIS A 64 34.29 -7.99 22.34
CA HIS A 64 33.86 -8.79 21.18
C HIS A 64 32.80 -8.10 20.34
N PHE A 65 31.98 -7.24 20.94
CA PHE A 65 31.04 -6.39 20.22
C PHE A 65 31.77 -5.47 19.23
N GLU A 66 32.86 -4.84 19.67
CA GLU A 66 33.72 -3.97 18.86
C GLU A 66 34.56 -4.79 17.87
N GLU A 67 35.23 -5.85 18.33
CA GLU A 67 36.11 -6.71 17.51
C GLU A 67 35.37 -7.33 16.32
N TRP A 68 34.10 -7.75 16.52
CA TRP A 68 33.29 -8.39 15.49
C TRP A 68 32.24 -7.46 14.88
N ARG A 69 32.35 -6.14 15.11
CA ARG A 69 31.55 -5.09 14.45
C ARG A 69 30.06 -5.38 14.45
N TRP A 70 29.52 -5.74 15.62
CA TRP A 70 28.12 -6.20 15.72
C TRP A 70 27.13 -5.11 15.28
N LYS A 71 27.44 -3.84 15.54
CA LYS A 71 26.57 -2.71 15.18
C LYS A 71 26.47 -2.59 13.66
N GLU A 72 27.61 -2.46 12.99
CA GLU A 72 27.69 -2.28 11.54
C GLU A 72 27.05 -3.46 10.80
N ARG A 73 27.31 -4.69 11.26
CA ARG A 73 26.70 -5.89 10.67
C ARG A 73 25.19 -5.95 10.82
N ALA A 74 24.65 -5.41 11.92
CA ALA A 74 23.21 -5.35 12.11
C ALA A 74 22.58 -4.26 11.22
N GLU A 75 23.26 -3.13 11.02
CA GLU A 75 22.82 -2.07 10.10
C GLU A 75 22.76 -2.58 8.65
N GLU A 76 23.79 -3.29 8.20
CA GLU A 76 23.80 -3.92 6.86
C GLU A 76 22.70 -4.97 6.69
N TYR A 77 22.42 -5.74 7.74
CA TYR A 77 21.31 -6.69 7.73
C TYR A 77 19.95 -5.97 7.61
N ASP A 78 19.78 -4.81 8.25
CA ASP A 78 18.54 -4.02 8.14
C ASP A 78 18.37 -3.43 6.76
N VAL A 79 19.45 -2.94 6.14
CA VAL A 79 19.43 -2.45 4.76
C VAL A 79 18.98 -3.56 3.81
N GLU A 80 19.55 -4.77 3.94
CA GLU A 80 19.14 -5.91 3.13
C GLU A 80 17.70 -6.32 3.40
N LEU A 81 17.26 -6.31 4.67
CA LEU A 81 15.89 -6.64 5.02
C LEU A 81 14.90 -5.63 4.40
N ARG A 82 15.18 -4.32 4.50
CA ARG A 82 14.39 -3.27 3.83
C ARG A 82 14.35 -3.47 2.33
N ARG A 83 15.47 -3.85 1.71
CA ARG A 83 15.54 -4.14 0.28
C ARG A 83 14.66 -5.33 -0.11
N LEU A 84 14.72 -6.42 0.65
CA LEU A 84 13.90 -7.61 0.41
C LEU A 84 12.41 -7.34 0.62
N ASP A 85 12.06 -6.59 1.67
CA ASP A 85 10.70 -6.15 1.94
C ASP A 85 10.18 -5.25 0.82
N GLY A 86 11.01 -4.33 0.31
CA GLY A 86 10.68 -3.49 -0.85
C GLY A 86 10.31 -4.31 -2.08
N VAL A 87 11.05 -5.39 -2.36
CA VAL A 87 10.75 -6.32 -3.47
C VAL A 87 9.42 -7.06 -3.25
N GLN A 88 9.13 -7.51 -2.02
CA GLN A 88 7.85 -8.15 -1.71
C GLN A 88 6.68 -7.16 -1.83
N TRP A 89 6.86 -5.94 -1.34
CA TRP A 89 5.87 -4.87 -1.46
C TRP A 89 5.60 -4.48 -2.90
N GLU A 90 6.63 -4.39 -3.74
CA GLU A 90 6.46 -4.14 -5.17
C GLU A 90 5.68 -5.26 -5.85
N LYS A 91 6.00 -6.52 -5.55
CA LYS A 91 5.24 -7.67 -6.04
C LYS A 91 3.78 -7.59 -5.62
N HIS A 92 3.51 -7.29 -4.35
CA HIS A 92 2.15 -7.15 -3.85
C HIS A 92 1.41 -6.00 -4.53
N ARG A 93 2.04 -4.83 -4.69
CA ARG A 93 1.48 -3.69 -5.42
C ARG A 93 1.13 -4.07 -6.86
N LYS A 94 1.98 -4.83 -7.54
CA LYS A 94 1.70 -5.33 -8.89
C LYS A 94 0.49 -6.27 -8.89
N GLU A 95 0.41 -7.22 -7.98
CA GLU A 95 -0.73 -8.14 -7.88
C GLU A 95 -2.06 -7.40 -7.62
N VAL A 96 -2.03 -6.37 -6.76
CA VAL A 96 -3.19 -5.51 -6.50
C VAL A 96 -3.59 -4.72 -7.76
N ARG A 97 -2.63 -4.12 -8.47
CA ARG A 97 -2.88 -3.42 -9.74
C ARG A 97 -3.48 -4.35 -10.78
N ASP A 98 -2.89 -5.52 -10.98
CA ASP A 98 -3.37 -6.52 -11.95
C ASP A 98 -4.79 -6.99 -11.61
N ARG A 99 -5.11 -7.17 -10.32
CA ARG A 99 -6.46 -7.54 -9.88
C ARG A 99 -7.46 -6.41 -10.17
N SER A 100 -7.12 -5.17 -9.84
CA SER A 100 -7.98 -4.01 -10.10
C SER A 100 -8.21 -3.79 -11.60
N TRP A 101 -7.16 -3.96 -12.42
CA TRP A 101 -7.26 -3.90 -13.87
C TRP A 101 -8.22 -4.94 -14.44
N ASN A 102 -8.06 -6.21 -14.03
CA ASN A 102 -8.94 -7.29 -14.47
C ASN A 102 -10.39 -7.09 -14.00
N ALA A 103 -10.60 -6.58 -12.78
CA ALA A 103 -11.93 -6.27 -12.28
C ALA A 103 -12.60 -5.15 -13.09
N SER A 104 -11.86 -4.08 -13.41
CA SER A 104 -12.33 -3.00 -14.27
C SER A 104 -12.79 -3.52 -15.63
N GLY A 105 -11.98 -4.35 -16.31
CA GLY A 105 -12.34 -4.94 -17.60
C GLY A 105 -13.64 -5.76 -17.55
N ARG A 106 -13.80 -6.61 -16.53
CA ARG A 106 -15.03 -7.40 -16.35
C ARG A 106 -16.27 -6.55 -16.09
N LEU A 107 -16.12 -5.43 -15.39
CA LEU A 107 -17.22 -4.49 -15.19
C LEU A 107 -17.59 -3.79 -16.49
N TRP A 108 -16.60 -3.40 -17.31
CA TRP A 108 -16.86 -2.86 -18.64
C TRP A 108 -17.59 -3.85 -19.56
N ASP A 109 -17.18 -5.12 -19.56
CA ASP A 109 -17.89 -6.18 -20.28
C ASP A 109 -19.35 -6.29 -19.81
N LYS A 110 -19.58 -6.16 -18.50
CA LYS A 110 -20.93 -6.18 -17.93
C LYS A 110 -21.76 -4.96 -18.34
N VAL A 111 -21.16 -3.76 -18.35
CA VAL A 111 -21.81 -2.53 -18.83
C VAL A 111 -22.21 -2.69 -20.29
N ASN A 112 -21.31 -3.17 -21.14
CA ASN A 112 -21.59 -3.42 -22.56
C ASN A 112 -22.71 -4.43 -22.74
N ALA A 113 -22.72 -5.51 -21.95
CA ALA A 113 -23.80 -6.49 -21.96
C ALA A 113 -25.13 -5.85 -21.54
N MET A 114 -25.16 -5.01 -20.49
CA MET A 114 -26.37 -4.27 -20.11
C MET A 114 -26.84 -3.40 -21.27
N LEU A 115 -25.97 -2.56 -21.85
CA LEU A 115 -26.34 -1.65 -22.95
C LEU A 115 -26.81 -2.37 -24.23
N ALA A 116 -26.41 -3.63 -24.45
CA ALA A 116 -26.84 -4.42 -25.59
C ALA A 116 -28.25 -5.00 -25.45
N PHE A 117 -28.75 -5.22 -24.23
CA PHE A 117 -30.11 -5.77 -24.04
C PHE A 117 -31.17 -4.66 -24.12
N PRO A 118 -32.28 -4.90 -24.85
CA PRO A 118 -33.35 -3.93 -24.94
C PRO A 118 -33.99 -3.69 -23.56
N VAL A 119 -34.13 -2.42 -23.20
CA VAL A 119 -34.76 -1.99 -21.94
C VAL A 119 -36.29 -2.09 -22.02
N SER A 120 -36.84 -2.24 -23.24
CA SER A 120 -38.26 -2.47 -23.50
C SER A 120 -38.52 -3.91 -23.94
N GLU A 121 -39.69 -4.43 -23.60
CA GLU A 121 -40.18 -5.72 -24.11
C GLU A 121 -40.20 -5.71 -25.64
N GLN A 122 -39.58 -6.73 -26.25
CA GLN A 122 -39.58 -6.91 -27.69
C GLN A 122 -40.14 -8.29 -28.02
N GLN A 123 -41.12 -8.32 -28.92
CA GLN A 123 -41.53 -9.55 -29.57
C GLN A 123 -40.68 -9.72 -30.82
N VAL A 124 -39.86 -10.76 -30.85
CA VAL A 124 -39.06 -11.11 -32.02
C VAL A 124 -39.62 -12.41 -32.59
N GLU A 125 -39.93 -12.40 -33.87
CA GLU A 125 -40.37 -13.60 -34.59
C GLU A 125 -39.13 -14.28 -35.18
N GLN A 126 -38.77 -15.44 -34.62
CA GLN A 126 -37.62 -16.24 -35.05
C GLN A 126 -38.12 -17.64 -35.38
N ASP A 127 -37.80 -18.12 -36.59
CA ASP A 127 -38.24 -19.42 -37.11
C ASP A 127 -39.77 -19.63 -37.12
N GLY A 128 -40.54 -18.55 -37.30
CA GLY A 128 -42.01 -18.58 -37.32
C GLY A 128 -42.65 -18.73 -35.94
N GLN A 129 -41.86 -18.62 -34.85
CA GLN A 129 -42.34 -18.58 -33.49
C GLN A 129 -42.09 -17.19 -32.88
N SER A 130 -43.14 -16.59 -32.30
CA SER A 130 -42.99 -15.34 -31.56
C SER A 130 -42.38 -15.63 -30.18
N ILE A 131 -41.18 -15.10 -29.95
CA ILE A 131 -40.51 -15.14 -28.66
C ILE A 131 -40.62 -13.75 -28.05
N THR A 132 -41.32 -13.65 -26.92
CA THR A 132 -41.37 -12.42 -26.12
C THR A 132 -40.12 -12.36 -25.23
N ILE A 133 -39.22 -11.43 -25.53
CA ILE A 133 -38.03 -11.19 -24.72
C ILE A 133 -38.41 -10.19 -23.62
N SER A 134 -38.58 -10.68 -22.40
CA SER A 134 -38.86 -9.82 -21.24
C SER A 134 -37.63 -8.99 -20.86
N PRO A 135 -37.79 -7.70 -20.53
CA PRO A 135 -36.67 -6.84 -20.16
C PRO A 135 -36.08 -7.27 -18.81
N ALA A 136 -34.76 -7.19 -18.69
CA ALA A 136 -34.08 -7.42 -17.43
C ALA A 136 -34.39 -6.29 -16.42
N ARG A 137 -34.35 -6.60 -15.12
CA ARG A 137 -34.75 -5.66 -14.03
C ARG A 137 -33.74 -4.54 -13.71
N TRP A 138 -32.81 -4.24 -14.61
CA TRP A 138 -31.81 -3.18 -14.40
C TRP A 138 -32.17 -1.93 -15.22
N THR A 139 -31.66 -0.77 -14.79
CA THR A 139 -31.90 0.54 -15.41
C THR A 139 -30.61 1.12 -15.99
N PHE A 140 -30.69 2.11 -16.88
CA PHE A 140 -29.50 2.83 -17.37
C PHE A 140 -28.67 3.47 -16.25
N ARG A 141 -29.32 3.86 -15.14
CA ARG A 141 -28.61 4.36 -13.95
C ARG A 141 -27.71 3.30 -13.34
N ASP A 142 -28.15 2.04 -13.31
CA ASP A 142 -27.33 0.94 -12.79
C ASP A 142 -26.10 0.72 -13.69
N ALA A 143 -26.29 0.76 -15.02
CA ALA A 143 -25.18 0.65 -15.97
C ALA A 143 -24.16 1.79 -15.79
N ALA A 144 -24.63 3.02 -15.59
CA ALA A 144 -23.76 4.18 -15.33
C ALA A 144 -22.96 4.03 -14.03
N SER A 145 -23.59 3.54 -12.96
CA SER A 145 -22.91 3.29 -11.67
C SER A 145 -21.83 2.21 -11.78
N VAL A 146 -22.10 1.13 -12.53
CA VAL A 146 -21.10 0.09 -12.81
C VAL A 146 -19.95 0.64 -13.65
N ALA A 147 -20.24 1.45 -14.67
CA ALA A 147 -19.22 2.08 -15.52
C ALA A 147 -18.30 3.03 -14.75
N GLU A 148 -18.86 3.85 -13.84
CA GLU A 148 -18.08 4.73 -12.97
C GLU A 148 -17.13 3.93 -12.05
N THR A 149 -17.63 2.83 -11.48
CA THR A 149 -16.80 1.92 -10.67
C THR A 149 -15.70 1.27 -11.50
N ALA A 150 -16.01 0.86 -12.74
CA ALA A 150 -15.05 0.29 -13.67
C ALA A 150 -13.94 1.28 -14.03
N ASP A 151 -14.29 2.52 -14.38
CA ASP A 151 -13.34 3.59 -14.69
C ASP A 151 -12.42 3.88 -13.50
N ARG A 152 -12.98 4.06 -12.29
CA ARG A 152 -12.19 4.29 -11.08
C ARG A 152 -11.18 3.17 -10.81
N LEU A 153 -11.60 1.90 -10.91
CA LEU A 153 -10.69 0.76 -10.72
C LEU A 153 -9.60 0.71 -11.81
N GLY A 154 -9.96 1.02 -13.05
CA GLY A 154 -9.02 1.06 -14.17
C GLY A 154 -7.95 2.14 -13.96
N ARG A 155 -8.38 3.36 -13.60
CA ARG A 155 -7.48 4.47 -13.27
C ARG A 155 -6.58 4.17 -12.08
N LEU A 156 -7.14 3.63 -11.00
CA LEU A 156 -6.39 3.23 -9.82
C LEU A 156 -5.30 2.20 -10.17
N ALA A 157 -5.61 1.23 -11.05
CA ALA A 157 -4.67 0.21 -11.47
C ALA A 157 -3.46 0.77 -12.24
N VAL A 158 -3.66 1.84 -13.01
CA VAL A 158 -2.58 2.50 -13.78
C VAL A 158 -1.97 3.72 -13.05
N GLY A 159 -2.42 4.02 -11.83
CA GLY A 159 -1.93 5.17 -11.05
C GLY A 159 -2.46 6.53 -11.53
N LEU A 160 -3.58 6.54 -12.24
CA LEU A 160 -4.28 7.79 -12.60
C LEU A 160 -5.21 8.24 -11.45
N PRO A 161 -5.43 9.55 -11.27
CA PRO A 161 -6.39 10.07 -10.31
C PRO A 161 -7.82 9.52 -10.52
N THR A 162 -8.47 9.10 -9.44
CA THR A 162 -9.83 8.53 -9.47
C THR A 162 -10.94 9.58 -9.33
N GLU A 163 -10.60 10.78 -8.87
CA GLU A 163 -11.53 11.90 -8.74
C GLU A 163 -11.26 12.93 -9.83
N TYR A 164 -12.33 13.48 -10.38
CA TYR A 164 -12.25 14.66 -11.23
C TYR A 164 -12.03 15.87 -10.34
N THR A 165 -10.78 16.28 -10.18
CA THR A 165 -10.49 17.63 -9.69
C THR A 165 -10.71 18.58 -10.86
N GLU A 166 -11.77 19.39 -10.82
CA GLU A 166 -11.90 20.55 -11.70
C GLU A 166 -10.70 21.47 -11.46
N ALA A 167 -9.70 21.41 -12.33
CA ALA A 167 -8.67 22.42 -12.37
C ALA A 167 -9.35 23.70 -12.87
N LYS A 168 -9.68 24.60 -11.95
CA LYS A 168 -10.16 25.94 -12.28
C LYS A 168 -8.98 26.68 -12.92
N VAL A 169 -8.89 26.61 -14.26
CA VAL A 169 -7.91 27.39 -15.03
C VAL A 169 -8.40 28.84 -15.01
N GLU A 170 -8.00 29.60 -13.99
CA GLU A 170 -8.12 31.04 -13.99
C GLU A 170 -6.99 31.62 -14.85
N GLY A 171 -7.30 31.84 -16.13
CA GLY A 171 -6.42 32.53 -17.06
C GLY A 171 -7.25 33.24 -18.13
N GLU A 172 -7.16 34.57 -18.19
CA GLU A 172 -7.66 35.34 -19.32
C GLU A 172 -6.70 35.08 -20.50
N VAL A 173 -7.14 34.29 -21.49
CA VAL A 173 -6.43 34.21 -22.76
C VAL A 173 -6.78 35.47 -23.55
N GLU A 174 -5.94 36.50 -23.45
CA GLU A 174 -6.03 37.67 -24.33
C GLU A 174 -5.59 37.28 -25.74
N VAL A 175 -6.53 36.85 -26.57
CA VAL A 175 -6.31 36.71 -28.01
C VAL A 175 -6.37 38.12 -28.63
N THR A 176 -5.22 38.74 -28.83
CA THR A 176 -5.12 40.02 -29.52
C THR A 176 -5.22 39.82 -31.03
N HIS A 177 -6.38 40.14 -31.60
CA HIS A 177 -6.50 40.35 -33.05
C HIS A 177 -6.06 41.77 -33.41
N GLU A 178 -5.38 41.94 -34.55
CA GLU A 178 -4.90 43.23 -35.09
C GLU A 178 -5.99 44.29 -35.35
N GLY A 179 -7.26 44.01 -35.02
CA GLY A 179 -8.41 44.90 -35.17
C GLY A 179 -9.00 45.50 -33.89
N GLY A 180 -8.47 45.20 -32.70
CA GLY A 180 -8.87 45.87 -31.44
C GLY A 180 -10.30 45.58 -30.92
N GLY A 181 -10.97 44.55 -31.46
CA GLY A 181 -12.25 44.06 -30.94
C GLY A 181 -12.06 43.00 -29.86
N LYS A 182 -12.75 43.14 -28.72
CA LYS A 182 -12.82 42.09 -27.69
C LYS A 182 -13.86 41.06 -28.12
N THR A 183 -13.42 39.91 -28.59
CA THR A 183 -14.31 38.77 -28.86
C THR A 183 -14.23 37.80 -27.67
N PRO A 184 -15.35 37.34 -27.11
CA PRO A 184 -15.30 36.32 -26.06
C PRO A 184 -14.69 35.01 -26.58
N TRP A 185 -13.88 34.35 -25.75
CA TRP A 185 -13.06 33.19 -26.16
C TRP A 185 -13.87 32.02 -26.76
N TRP A 186 -15.14 31.86 -26.38
CA TRP A 186 -16.01 30.81 -26.90
C TRP A 186 -16.49 31.05 -28.34
N GLU A 187 -16.40 32.27 -28.88
CA GLU A 187 -16.70 32.58 -30.29
C GLU A 187 -15.49 32.33 -31.21
N VAL A 188 -14.30 32.14 -30.67
CA VAL A 188 -13.04 31.90 -31.43
C VAL A 188 -12.71 30.40 -31.52
N LEU A 189 -13.45 29.55 -30.81
CA LEU A 189 -13.29 28.10 -30.84
C LEU A 189 -14.06 27.49 -32.02
N ASP A 190 -13.43 27.49 -33.20
CA ASP A 190 -13.75 26.49 -34.22
C ASP A 190 -13.11 25.12 -33.86
N GLU A 191 -13.43 24.06 -34.61
CA GLU A 191 -12.84 22.72 -34.39
C GLU A 191 -11.30 22.75 -34.38
N ALA A 192 -10.67 23.66 -35.15
CA ALA A 192 -9.22 23.80 -35.18
C ALA A 192 -8.67 24.50 -33.93
N GLY A 193 -9.42 25.43 -33.34
CA GLY A 193 -9.10 26.10 -32.07
C GLY A 193 -9.19 25.16 -30.86
N LEU A 194 -10.15 24.22 -30.87
CA LEU A 194 -10.28 23.17 -29.86
C LEU A 194 -9.12 22.16 -29.93
N ASP A 195 -8.74 21.72 -31.14
CA ASP A 195 -7.57 20.85 -31.34
C ASP A 195 -6.25 21.54 -30.99
N ALA A 196 -6.13 22.85 -31.24
CA ALA A 196 -4.95 23.63 -30.83
C ALA A 196 -4.91 23.89 -29.31
N ALA A 197 -6.05 24.09 -28.65
CA ALA A 197 -6.13 24.28 -27.21
C ALA A 197 -5.88 22.98 -26.44
N ILE A 198 -6.40 21.85 -26.93
CA ILE A 198 -6.16 20.53 -26.34
C ILE A 198 -4.76 20.01 -26.72
N GLY A 199 -4.29 20.29 -27.93
CA GLY A 199 -2.94 19.94 -28.40
C GLY A 199 -1.81 20.79 -27.82
N ARG A 200 -2.13 21.95 -27.22
CA ARG A 200 -1.19 22.82 -26.49
C ARG A 200 -1.44 22.77 -24.97
N VAL A 201 -1.84 21.60 -24.46
CA VAL A 201 -1.33 21.21 -23.13
C VAL A 201 0.14 20.91 -23.36
N GLU A 202 0.97 21.95 -23.35
CA GLU A 202 2.36 21.76 -22.97
C GLU A 202 2.29 20.95 -21.68
N ARG A 203 2.75 19.70 -21.72
CA ARG A 203 3.19 19.03 -20.51
C ARG A 203 4.18 20.01 -19.93
N ALA A 204 3.74 20.88 -19.03
CA ALA A 204 4.61 21.53 -18.07
C ALA A 204 5.48 20.38 -17.61
N ASP A 205 6.80 20.49 -17.85
CA ASP A 205 7.77 19.51 -17.42
C ASP A 205 7.34 19.08 -16.04
N VAL A 206 6.73 17.90 -15.95
CA VAL A 206 6.41 17.29 -14.68
C VAL A 206 7.81 17.13 -14.16
N PRO A 207 8.25 17.94 -13.16
CA PRO A 207 9.59 17.80 -12.64
C PRO A 207 9.72 16.30 -12.37
N PRO A 208 10.82 15.65 -12.82
CA PRO A 208 11.00 14.23 -12.59
C PRO A 208 10.59 14.03 -11.15
N GLN A 209 9.54 13.21 -10.93
CA GLN A 209 9.13 12.94 -9.57
C GLN A 209 10.41 12.47 -8.93
N ASP A 210 10.91 13.31 -8.03
CA ASP A 210 11.96 12.95 -7.14
C ASP A 210 11.33 11.80 -6.38
N THR A 211 11.55 10.59 -6.86
CA THR A 211 11.40 9.39 -6.05
C THR A 211 12.56 9.37 -5.07
N GLY A 212 12.87 10.54 -4.50
CA GLY A 212 13.82 10.73 -3.45
C GLY A 212 13.52 9.61 -2.48
N ASP A 213 14.56 8.85 -2.21
CA ASP A 213 14.69 8.08 -0.99
C ASP A 213 14.53 9.05 0.19
N ASP A 214 13.32 9.56 0.38
CA ASP A 214 12.85 10.13 1.62
C ASP A 214 12.72 8.90 2.54
N ASP A 215 13.86 8.56 3.15
CA ASP A 215 13.95 7.98 4.48
C ASP A 215 13.20 8.92 5.47
N ASP A 216 11.91 9.14 5.28
CA ASP A 216 11.00 9.74 6.25
C ASP A 216 10.53 8.62 7.17
N ASP A 217 11.26 8.45 8.27
CA ASP A 217 10.75 8.61 9.64
C ASP A 217 9.23 8.38 9.84
N TRP A 218 8.70 7.22 9.44
CA TRP A 218 7.39 6.73 9.86
C TRP A 218 7.45 6.22 11.30
N ASP A 219 7.67 7.13 12.23
CA ASP A 219 7.33 6.97 13.65
C ASP A 219 5.80 7.21 13.83
N GLU A 220 4.99 6.49 13.06
CA GLU A 220 3.53 6.57 13.16
C GLU A 220 3.01 5.45 14.04
N ALA A 221 2.73 5.84 15.28
CA ALA A 221 2.03 5.06 16.29
C ALA A 221 0.82 4.37 15.67
N ALA A 222 0.85 3.04 15.63
CA ALA A 222 -0.29 2.22 15.25
C ALA A 222 -1.54 2.67 16.04
N PRO A 223 -2.66 2.98 15.39
CA PRO A 223 -3.88 3.34 16.09
C PRO A 223 -4.32 2.15 16.97
N PRO A 224 -4.84 2.41 18.19
CA PRO A 224 -5.30 1.36 19.08
C PRO A 224 -6.45 0.60 18.41
N VAL A 225 -6.27 -0.71 18.27
CA VAL A 225 -7.31 -1.64 17.78
C VAL A 225 -8.52 -1.53 18.73
N PRO A 226 -9.69 -1.03 18.29
CA PRO A 226 -10.84 -0.97 19.16
C PRO A 226 -11.54 -2.34 19.18
N GLY A 227 -11.69 -2.91 20.37
CA GLY A 227 -12.76 -3.88 20.64
C GLY A 227 -12.37 -5.36 20.62
N ALA A 228 -11.45 -5.78 21.48
CA ALA A 228 -11.54 -7.12 22.07
C ALA A 228 -12.45 -7.01 23.32
N GLN A 229 -13.77 -7.07 23.11
CA GLN A 229 -14.71 -7.22 24.21
C GLN A 229 -14.54 -8.62 24.80
N ALA A 230 -14.08 -8.67 26.04
CA ALA A 230 -14.15 -9.85 26.88
C ALA A 230 -15.63 -10.22 27.06
N SER A 231 -16.02 -11.37 26.54
CA SER A 231 -17.27 -12.04 26.89
C SER A 231 -17.14 -12.57 28.31
N ASP A 232 -17.67 -11.79 29.24
CA ASP A 232 -17.97 -12.15 30.62
C ASP A 232 -19.29 -12.96 30.60
N ASP A 233 -19.18 -14.25 30.27
CA ASP A 233 -20.29 -15.21 30.37
C ASP A 233 -20.23 -15.88 31.75
N GLY A 234 -20.81 -15.21 32.73
CA GLY A 234 -21.37 -15.87 33.89
C GLY A 234 -22.89 -15.93 33.78
N PRO A 235 -23.51 -17.10 34.01
CA PRO A 235 -24.83 -17.12 34.60
C PRO A 235 -24.79 -17.73 36.00
N SER A 236 -25.27 -16.87 36.90
CA SER A 236 -25.96 -17.12 38.15
C SER A 236 -26.79 -18.42 38.18
N SER A 237 -26.63 -19.13 39.30
CA SER A 237 -27.67 -19.70 40.20
C SER A 237 -29.02 -20.10 39.61
N ASP A 238 -29.36 -21.39 39.78
CA ASP A 238 -30.66 -21.93 40.21
C ASP A 238 -30.33 -23.29 40.86
N ASP A 239 -30.54 -23.49 42.17
CA ASP A 239 -31.83 -23.82 42.80
C ASP A 239 -32.40 -25.14 42.28
N GLU A 240 -32.29 -26.21 43.09
CA GLU A 240 -33.37 -27.17 43.37
C GLU A 240 -32.90 -28.21 44.41
N GLY A 241 -33.75 -28.42 45.41
CA GLY A 241 -33.51 -29.28 46.57
C GLY A 241 -34.06 -30.70 46.45
N GLU A 242 -34.02 -31.39 47.61
CA GLU A 242 -34.73 -32.63 47.98
C GLU A 242 -34.29 -33.89 47.20
N GLU A 243 -33.96 -35.03 47.79
CA GLU A 243 -34.33 -35.71 49.06
C GLU A 243 -33.12 -36.39 49.73
#